data_AF-A0A7W9JA90-F1
#
_entry.id   AF-A0A7W9JA90-F1
#
_cell.length_a   1.000
_cell.length_b   1.000
_cell.length_c   1.000
_cell.angle_alpha   90.00
_cell.angle_beta   90.00
_cell.angle_gamma   90.00
#
_symmetry.space_group_name_H-M   'P 1'
#
loop_
_entity.id
_entity.type
_entity.pdbx_description
1 polymer ?
#
loop_
_entity_poly.entity_id
_entity_poly.type
_entity_poly.pdbx_seq_one_letter_code
_entity_poly.pdbx_strand_id
1 'polypeptide(L)'
;MSVSPYAELPSVADIAGDVAGVVARFVGGETHAFAFGDGGVPEAVVASFDQYDELRGAEVFGSHQHVVGPDILSRQLPEMVEAIRRGTFGPPVLVGDQAEPVLVVMSAQQYRTLRGDDEPPPGVIDDPTIRTYDSAPTPGSKPFSVDEWAKDDPFTQQMLDEIRQERGTADG
;
A
#
# COMPACT_ATOMS: atom_id res chain seq x y z
N MET A 1 -21.09 -2.01 -17.21
CA MET A 1 -20.77 -2.88 -16.05
C MET A 1 -19.42 -2.40 -15.54
N SER A 2 -19.37 -1.74 -14.38
CA SER A 2 -18.10 -1.36 -13.76
C SER A 2 -17.45 -2.63 -13.25
N VAL A 3 -16.32 -3.00 -13.84
CA VAL A 3 -15.43 -4.00 -13.25
C VAL A 3 -14.78 -3.29 -12.07
N SER A 4 -15.08 -3.72 -10.83
CA SER A 4 -14.37 -3.22 -9.66
C SER A 4 -12.87 -3.41 -9.89
N PRO A 5 -12.02 -2.38 -9.65
CA PRO A 5 -10.58 -2.47 -9.85
C PRO A 5 -9.87 -3.45 -8.89
N TYR A 6 -10.60 -4.01 -7.90
CA TYR A 6 -10.14 -5.08 -7.02
C TYR A 6 -10.15 -6.42 -7.77
N ALA A 7 -9.26 -6.58 -8.75
CA ALA A 7 -8.96 -7.88 -9.33
C ALA A 7 -8.44 -8.81 -8.21
N GLU A 8 -9.23 -9.84 -7.91
CA GLU A 8 -8.94 -11.05 -7.11
C GLU A 8 -7.90 -10.88 -5.98
N LEU A 9 -8.29 -10.18 -4.91
CA LEU A 9 -7.59 -10.31 -3.63
C LEU A 9 -7.56 -11.79 -3.22
N PRO A 10 -6.39 -12.34 -2.81
CA PRO A 10 -6.31 -13.70 -2.32
C PRO A 10 -7.27 -13.90 -1.15
N SER A 11 -7.95 -15.05 -1.12
CA SER A 11 -8.77 -15.41 0.04
C SER A 11 -7.88 -15.78 1.22
N VAL A 12 -8.48 -15.81 2.42
CA VAL A 12 -7.76 -16.26 3.61
C VAL A 12 -7.32 -17.72 3.46
N ALA A 13 -8.14 -18.54 2.79
CA ALA A 13 -7.82 -19.94 2.51
C ALA A 13 -6.62 -20.09 1.55
N ASP A 14 -6.51 -19.22 0.54
CA ASP A 14 -5.39 -19.24 -0.41
C ASP A 14 -4.07 -18.95 0.30
N ILE A 15 -4.04 -17.93 1.16
CA ILE A 15 -2.84 -17.58 1.93
C ILE A 15 -2.52 -18.66 2.96
N ALA A 16 -3.53 -19.16 3.69
CA ALA A 16 -3.33 -20.22 4.67
C ALA A 16 -2.80 -21.51 4.03
N GLY A 17 -3.20 -21.81 2.79
CA GLY A 17 -2.75 -22.98 2.03
C GLY A 17 -1.30 -22.92 1.57
N ASP A 18 -0.70 -21.73 1.45
CA ASP A 18 0.66 -21.53 0.91
C ASP A 18 1.47 -20.47 1.67
N VAL A 19 1.41 -20.46 3.01
CA VAL A 19 2.21 -19.50 3.81
C VAL A 19 3.71 -19.66 3.54
N ALA A 20 4.20 -20.89 3.38
CA ALA A 20 5.60 -21.14 3.09
C ALA A 20 6.03 -20.53 1.74
N GLY A 21 5.19 -20.64 0.70
CA GLY A 21 5.44 -19.99 -0.58
C GLY A 21 5.40 -18.47 -0.48
N VAL A 22 4.47 -17.90 0.31
CA VAL A 22 4.45 -16.45 0.58
C VAL A 22 5.76 -15.99 1.23
N VAL A 23 6.22 -16.69 2.28
CA VAL A 23 7.50 -16.40 2.94
C VAL A 23 8.66 -16.49 1.96
N ALA A 24 8.72 -17.54 1.14
CA ALA A 24 9.78 -17.72 0.14
C ALA A 24 9.85 -16.55 -0.87
N ARG A 25 8.70 -16.04 -1.32
CA ARG A 25 8.64 -14.87 -2.22
C ARG A 25 9.18 -13.61 -1.55
N PHE A 26 8.89 -13.41 -0.26
CA PHE A 26 9.45 -12.28 0.50
C PHE A 26 10.96 -12.40 0.69
N VAL A 27 11.47 -13.60 1.04
CA VAL A 27 12.92 -13.85 1.14
C VAL A 27 13.61 -13.60 -0.20
N GLY A 28 12.99 -14.00 -1.31
CA GLY A 28 13.52 -13.78 -2.66
C GLY A 28 13.40 -12.35 -3.18
N GLY A 29 12.70 -11.45 -2.46
CA GLY A 29 12.39 -10.10 -2.95
C GLY A 29 11.46 -10.09 -4.17
N GLU A 30 10.70 -11.16 -4.38
CA GLU A 30 9.83 -11.37 -5.55
C GLU A 30 8.43 -10.78 -5.35
N THR A 31 8.13 -10.27 -4.16
CA THR A 31 6.82 -9.73 -3.82
C THR A 31 6.92 -8.50 -2.92
N HIS A 32 5.90 -7.65 -3.02
CA HIS A 32 5.72 -6.47 -2.18
C HIS A 32 4.57 -6.70 -1.19
N ALA A 33 4.30 -5.72 -0.34
CA ALA A 33 3.14 -5.79 0.53
C ALA A 33 1.84 -5.92 -0.28
N PHE A 34 0.94 -6.79 0.17
CA PHE A 34 -0.35 -7.03 -0.49
C PHE A 34 -1.44 -7.29 0.55
N ALA A 35 -2.66 -6.87 0.24
CA ALA A 35 -3.84 -7.17 1.04
C ALA A 35 -4.45 -8.53 0.65
N PHE A 36 -5.17 -9.13 1.59
CA PHE A 36 -5.93 -10.36 1.38
C PHE A 36 -7.15 -10.39 2.31
N GLY A 37 -8.13 -11.21 1.95
CA GLY A 37 -9.36 -11.38 2.70
C GLY A 37 -10.47 -12.00 1.85
N ASP A 38 -11.55 -12.41 2.51
CA ASP A 38 -12.60 -13.16 1.81
C ASP A 38 -13.56 -12.22 1.06
N GLY A 39 -14.13 -12.70 -0.04
CA GLY A 39 -15.13 -11.95 -0.80
C GLY A 39 -14.59 -10.68 -1.47
N GLY A 40 -13.27 -10.57 -1.65
CA GLY A 40 -12.64 -9.39 -2.25
C GLY A 40 -12.53 -8.19 -1.30
N VAL A 41 -12.58 -8.42 0.02
CA VAL A 41 -12.37 -7.37 1.03
C VAL A 41 -10.91 -7.42 1.52
N PRO A 42 -10.18 -6.30 1.51
CA PRO A 42 -8.80 -6.23 2.01
C PRO A 42 -8.81 -6.12 3.53
N GLU A 43 -8.93 -7.25 4.22
CA GLU A 43 -9.08 -7.29 5.68
C GLU A 43 -7.74 -7.28 6.39
N ALA A 44 -6.79 -8.05 5.84
CA ALA A 44 -5.45 -8.21 6.37
C ALA A 44 -4.41 -7.85 5.29
N VAL A 45 -3.21 -7.53 5.74
CA VAL A 45 -2.08 -7.15 4.91
C VAL A 45 -0.88 -8.00 5.31
N VAL A 46 -0.16 -8.50 4.31
CA VAL A 46 1.19 -9.04 4.47
C VAL A 46 2.18 -8.00 3.97
N ALA A 47 3.21 -7.69 4.76
CA ALA A 47 4.31 -6.80 4.38
C ALA A 47 5.66 -7.43 4.76
N SER A 48 6.76 -6.99 4.13
CA SER A 48 8.09 -7.42 4.56
C SER A 48 8.41 -6.86 5.94
N PHE A 49 9.24 -7.57 6.71
CA PHE A 49 9.72 -7.05 7.99
C PHE A 49 10.55 -5.77 7.82
N ASP A 50 11.37 -5.69 6.77
CA ASP A 50 12.14 -4.48 6.47
C ASP A 50 11.23 -3.26 6.29
N GLN A 51 10.14 -3.38 5.54
CA GLN A 51 9.18 -2.27 5.39
C GLN A 51 8.54 -1.90 6.73
N TYR A 52 8.22 -2.90 7.56
CA TYR A 52 7.68 -2.66 8.90
C TYR A 52 8.68 -1.91 9.80
N ASP A 53 9.96 -2.27 9.74
CA ASP A 53 11.04 -1.64 10.52
C ASP A 53 11.35 -0.22 10.01
N GLU A 54 11.44 -0.03 8.69
CA GLU A 54 11.63 1.28 8.05
C GLU A 54 10.53 2.28 8.44
N LEU A 55 9.29 1.82 8.56
CA LEU A 55 8.15 2.61 9.00
C LEU A 55 8.04 2.70 10.54
N ARG A 56 9.06 2.23 11.27
CA ARG A 56 9.17 2.27 12.74
C ARG A 56 8.00 1.55 13.43
N GLY A 57 7.52 0.45 12.86
CA GLY A 57 6.35 -0.27 13.34
C GLY A 57 6.44 -0.72 14.80
N ALA A 58 7.64 -1.08 15.26
CA ALA A 58 7.88 -1.44 16.66
C ALA A 58 7.62 -0.27 17.64
N GLU A 59 7.77 0.99 17.20
CA GLU A 59 7.43 2.16 17.99
C GLU A 59 5.94 2.47 17.96
N VAL A 60 5.29 2.22 16.82
CA VAL A 60 3.86 2.47 16.62
C VAL A 60 2.99 1.45 17.37
N PHE A 61 3.33 0.17 17.31
CA PHE A 61 2.52 -0.93 17.86
C PHE A 61 3.15 -1.65 19.05
N GLY A 62 4.34 -1.22 19.46
CA GLY A 62 5.12 -1.83 20.54
C GLY A 62 6.00 -2.99 20.08
N SER A 63 7.11 -3.17 20.78
CA SER A 63 8.14 -4.18 20.49
C SER A 63 7.67 -5.58 20.89
N HIS A 64 7.03 -6.30 19.98
CA HIS A 64 6.62 -7.69 20.18
C HIS A 64 7.73 -8.63 19.68
N GLN A 65 8.30 -9.43 20.59
CA GLN A 65 9.48 -10.26 20.32
C GLN A 65 9.16 -11.69 19.85
N HIS A 66 7.88 -12.03 19.67
CA HIS A 66 7.51 -13.38 19.28
C HIS A 66 7.38 -13.49 17.76
N VAL A 67 8.31 -14.21 17.15
CA VAL A 67 8.28 -14.59 15.74
C VAL A 67 7.59 -15.94 15.61
N VAL A 68 6.55 -15.99 14.79
CA VAL A 68 5.73 -17.17 14.55
C VAL A 68 6.23 -17.91 13.31
N GLY A 69 6.28 -19.25 13.38
CA GLY A 69 6.66 -20.09 12.24
C GLY A 69 5.57 -20.13 11.15
N PRO A 70 5.93 -20.34 9.87
CA PRO A 70 4.96 -20.43 8.76
C PRO A 70 3.85 -21.47 8.98
N ASP A 71 4.17 -22.59 9.62
CA ASP A 71 3.24 -23.69 9.93
C ASP A 71 2.25 -23.33 11.04
N ILE A 72 2.64 -22.45 11.97
CA ILE A 72 1.75 -21.94 13.01
C ILE A 72 0.82 -20.90 12.39
N LEU A 73 1.38 -19.99 11.58
CA LEU A 73 0.59 -18.97 10.89
C LEU A 73 -0.49 -19.60 10.00
N SER A 74 -0.16 -20.61 9.19
CA SER A 74 -1.16 -21.26 8.30
C SER A 74 -2.38 -21.81 9.05
N ARG A 75 -2.18 -22.29 10.28
CA ARG A 75 -3.24 -22.80 11.15
C ARG A 75 -4.04 -21.69 11.84
N GLN A 76 -3.38 -20.58 12.18
CA GLN A 76 -3.98 -19.47 12.94
C GLN A 76 -4.61 -18.39 12.05
N LEU A 77 -4.22 -18.30 10.78
CA LEU A 77 -4.64 -17.23 9.87
C LEU A 77 -6.16 -17.02 9.80
N PRO A 78 -7.00 -18.08 9.69
CA PRO A 78 -8.45 -17.90 9.69
C PRO A 78 -8.98 -17.25 10.97
N GLU A 79 -8.47 -17.67 12.14
CA GLU A 79 -8.88 -17.11 13.43
C GLU A 79 -8.38 -15.66 13.61
N MET A 80 -7.19 -15.35 13.10
CA MET A 80 -6.63 -14.00 13.10
C MET A 80 -7.51 -13.04 12.27
N VAL A 81 -7.91 -13.42 11.06
CA VAL A 81 -8.79 -12.60 10.22
C VAL A 81 -10.16 -12.44 10.85
N GLU A 82 -10.69 -13.47 11.48
CA GLU A 82 -11.91 -13.37 12.29
C GLU A 82 -11.77 -12.39 13.47
N ALA A 83 -10.62 -12.32 14.12
CA ALA A 83 -10.35 -11.31 15.15
C ALA A 83 -10.26 -9.90 14.56
N ILE A 84 -9.73 -9.74 13.33
CA ILE A 84 -9.71 -8.46 12.61
C ILE A 84 -11.14 -7.99 12.33
N ARG A 85 -12.00 -8.87 11.79
CA ARG A 85 -13.42 -8.60 11.53
C ARG A 85 -14.17 -8.12 12.77
N ARG A 86 -13.84 -8.67 13.94
CA ARG A 86 -14.43 -8.31 15.23
C ARG A 86 -13.81 -7.08 15.88
N GLY A 87 -12.74 -6.51 15.31
CA GLY A 87 -11.98 -5.41 15.92
C GLY A 87 -11.24 -5.81 17.20
N THR A 88 -10.97 -7.10 17.38
CA THR A 88 -10.27 -7.66 18.54
C THR A 88 -8.85 -8.13 18.20
N PHE A 89 -8.41 -7.91 16.97
CA PHE A 89 -7.05 -8.25 16.55
C PHE A 89 -6.04 -7.41 17.34
N GLY A 90 -5.03 -8.09 17.88
CA GLY A 90 -4.01 -7.47 18.71
C GLY A 90 -2.88 -6.86 17.87
N PRO A 91 -1.64 -6.89 18.38
CA PRO A 91 -0.49 -6.33 17.68
C PRO A 91 -0.17 -7.08 16.38
N PRO A 92 0.58 -6.46 15.47
CA PRO A 92 1.11 -7.13 14.27
C PRO A 92 1.83 -8.44 14.61
N VAL A 93 1.63 -9.46 13.77
CA VAL A 93 2.26 -10.78 13.96
C VAL A 93 3.49 -10.89 13.08
N LEU A 94 4.65 -11.05 13.72
CA LEU A 94 5.93 -11.28 13.04
C LEU A 94 6.04 -12.75 12.62
N VAL A 95 6.49 -13.02 11.40
CA VAL A 95 6.57 -14.37 10.84
C VAL A 95 7.94 -14.61 10.26
N GLY A 96 8.53 -15.77 10.55
CA GLY A 96 9.86 -16.13 10.07
C GLY A 96 10.38 -17.40 10.76
N ASP A 97 11.69 -17.61 10.73
CA ASP A 97 12.32 -18.76 11.38
C ASP A 97 12.82 -18.38 12.77
N GLN A 98 12.03 -18.72 13.81
CA GLN A 98 12.26 -18.77 15.28
C GLN A 98 12.96 -17.57 15.98
N ALA A 99 13.72 -16.74 15.28
CA ALA A 99 14.42 -15.54 15.74
C ALA A 99 14.49 -14.44 14.66
N GLU A 100 14.38 -14.79 13.38
CA GLU A 100 14.50 -13.81 12.28
C GLU A 100 13.13 -13.59 11.60
N PRO A 101 12.49 -12.44 11.83
CA PRO A 101 11.26 -12.10 11.13
C PRO A 101 11.55 -11.77 9.66
N VAL A 102 10.75 -12.34 8.77
CA VAL A 102 10.81 -12.12 7.31
C VAL A 102 9.66 -11.22 6.86
N LEU A 103 8.47 -11.46 7.40
CA LEU A 103 7.26 -10.72 7.07
C LEU A 103 6.43 -10.43 8.31
N VAL A 104 5.47 -9.54 8.15
CA VAL A 104 4.53 -9.13 9.19
C VAL A 104 3.11 -9.23 8.65
N VAL A 105 2.21 -9.81 9.44
CA VAL A 105 0.77 -9.81 9.17
C VAL A 105 0.09 -8.77 10.05
N MET A 106 -0.69 -7.91 9.42
CA MET A 106 -1.40 -6.79 10.04
C MET A 106 -2.85 -6.76 9.59
N SER A 107 -3.71 -6.06 10.32
CA SER A 107 -4.98 -5.58 9.76
C SER A 107 -4.73 -4.46 8.74
N ALA A 108 -5.65 -4.26 7.80
CA ALA A 108 -5.60 -3.14 6.87
C ALA A 108 -5.50 -1.78 7.59
N GLN A 109 -6.22 -1.62 8.70
CA GLN A 109 -6.17 -0.41 9.53
C GLN A 109 -4.78 -0.17 10.15
N GLN A 110 -4.13 -1.22 10.67
CA GLN A 110 -2.76 -1.11 11.20
C GLN A 110 -1.79 -0.72 10.09
N TYR A 111 -1.93 -1.29 8.89
CA TYR A 111 -1.07 -0.93 7.77
C TYR A 111 -1.23 0.54 7.36
N ARG A 112 -2.47 1.09 7.38
CA ARG A 112 -2.70 2.54 7.18
C ARG A 112 -2.05 3.38 8.26
N THR A 113 -2.27 3.03 9.52
CA THR A 113 -1.67 3.70 10.68
C THR A 113 -0.16 3.75 10.57
N LEU A 114 0.46 2.63 10.17
CA LEU A 114 1.91 2.53 9.99
C LEU A 114 2.44 3.49 8.92
N ARG A 115 1.66 3.70 7.85
CA ARG A 115 2.02 4.58 6.73
C ARG A 115 1.64 6.03 6.94
N GLY A 116 0.83 6.32 7.96
CA GLY A 116 0.21 7.63 8.17
C GLY A 116 -0.87 7.94 7.13
N ASP A 117 -1.48 6.91 6.54
CA ASP A 117 -2.59 7.06 5.59
C ASP A 117 -3.92 7.31 6.36
N ASP A 118 -4.79 8.15 5.79
CA ASP A 118 -6.12 8.43 6.35
C ASP A 118 -7.05 7.20 6.26
N GLU A 119 -8.01 7.09 7.19
CA GLU A 119 -9.01 6.02 7.16
C GLU A 119 -10.08 6.31 6.08
N PRO A 120 -10.46 5.33 5.24
CA PRO A 120 -11.53 5.49 4.27
C PRO A 120 -12.87 5.83 4.94
N PRO A 121 -13.79 6.52 4.23
CA PRO A 121 -15.15 6.71 4.72
C PRO A 121 -15.85 5.37 5.02
N PRO A 122 -16.77 5.32 5.99
CA PRO A 122 -17.50 4.09 6.31
C PRO A 122 -18.19 3.48 5.09
N GLY A 123 -17.98 2.17 4.89
CA GLY A 123 -18.57 1.41 3.77
C GLY A 123 -17.79 1.49 2.46
N VAL A 124 -16.68 2.23 2.41
CA VAL A 124 -15.74 2.21 1.28
C VAL A 124 -14.78 1.04 1.45
N ILE A 125 -14.82 0.09 0.52
CA ILE A 125 -13.79 -0.93 0.39
C ILE A 125 -12.56 -0.24 -0.19
N ASP A 126 -11.46 -0.26 0.53
CA ASP A 126 -10.20 0.36 0.12
C ASP A 126 -9.05 -0.60 0.44
N ASP A 127 -8.19 -0.85 -0.54
CA ASP A 127 -6.99 -1.67 -0.37
C ASP A 127 -5.81 -0.75 -0.06
N PRO A 128 -5.28 -0.74 1.18
CA PRO A 128 -4.23 0.19 1.57
C PRO A 128 -2.87 -0.13 0.93
N THR A 129 -2.74 -1.29 0.25
CA THR A 129 -1.54 -1.66 -0.50
C THR A 129 -1.56 -1.13 -1.93
N ILE A 130 -2.75 -0.76 -2.45
CA ILE A 130 -2.91 -0.13 -3.75
C ILE A 130 -2.99 1.39 -3.53
N ARG A 131 -1.96 2.12 -3.96
CA ARG A 131 -2.02 3.59 -3.98
C ARG A 131 -2.90 4.06 -5.13
N THR A 132 -4.19 4.23 -4.86
CA THR A 132 -5.08 4.96 -5.78
C THR A 132 -4.85 6.45 -5.57
N TYR A 133 -3.91 7.05 -6.29
CA TYR A 133 -3.87 8.50 -6.40
C TYR A 133 -5.10 8.92 -7.21
N ASP A 134 -6.11 9.51 -6.56
CA ASP A 134 -7.14 10.24 -7.27
C ASP A 134 -6.47 11.46 -7.93
N SER A 135 -5.93 11.23 -9.12
CA SER A 135 -5.28 12.25 -9.94
C SER A 135 -6.32 13.15 -10.61
N ALA A 136 -7.61 12.97 -10.29
CA ALA A 136 -8.64 13.86 -10.74
C ALA A 136 -8.34 15.27 -10.20
N PRO A 137 -8.37 16.30 -11.07
CA PRO A 137 -8.26 17.68 -10.62
C PRO A 137 -9.33 17.94 -9.56
N THR A 138 -8.96 18.54 -8.43
CA THR A 138 -9.96 18.94 -7.42
C THR A 138 -11.01 19.85 -8.07
N PRO A 139 -12.29 19.79 -7.65
CA PRO A 139 -13.33 20.65 -8.21
C PRO A 139 -12.93 22.13 -8.14
N GLY A 140 -12.77 22.77 -9.29
CA GLY A 140 -12.30 24.17 -9.41
C GLY A 140 -10.82 24.33 -9.76
N SER A 141 -10.05 23.24 -9.84
CA SER A 141 -8.69 23.26 -10.40
C SER A 141 -8.72 23.66 -11.87
N LYS A 142 -7.93 24.68 -12.22
CA LYS A 142 -7.67 25.06 -13.61
C LYS A 142 -6.42 24.34 -14.10
N PRO A 143 -6.33 23.99 -15.40
CA PRO A 143 -5.10 23.49 -15.98
C PRO A 143 -3.96 24.47 -15.72
N PHE A 144 -2.77 23.96 -15.41
CA PHE A 144 -1.57 24.78 -15.28
C PHE A 144 -1.30 25.52 -16.60
N SER A 145 -1.20 26.85 -16.53
CA SER A 145 -0.87 27.71 -17.66
C SER A 145 0.55 28.26 -17.49
N VAL A 146 1.46 27.82 -18.34
CA VAL A 146 2.86 28.26 -18.37
C VAL A 146 2.95 29.78 -18.57
N ASP A 147 2.04 30.34 -19.38
CA ASP A 147 1.93 31.78 -19.63
C ASP A 147 1.48 32.59 -18.41
N GLU A 148 0.59 32.01 -17.59
CA GLU A 148 0.11 32.67 -16.37
C GLU A 148 1.19 32.65 -15.29
N TRP A 149 1.96 31.56 -15.20
CA TRP A 149 3.10 31.42 -14.30
C TRP A 149 4.26 32.37 -14.64
N ALA A 150 4.55 32.55 -15.94
CA ALA A 150 5.61 33.42 -16.43
C ALA A 150 5.23 34.92 -16.44
N LYS A 151 3.98 35.27 -16.13
CA LYS A 151 3.46 36.63 -16.33
C LYS A 151 4.21 37.71 -15.53
N ASP A 152 4.74 37.35 -14.37
CA ASP A 152 5.41 38.28 -13.46
C ASP A 152 6.95 38.14 -13.45
N ASP A 153 7.52 37.26 -14.29
CA ASP A 153 8.97 37.10 -14.45
C ASP A 153 9.41 37.36 -15.91
N PRO A 154 10.02 38.54 -16.20
CA PRO A 154 10.44 38.91 -17.54
C PRO A 154 11.52 37.99 -18.13
N PHE A 155 12.35 37.34 -17.30
CA PHE A 155 13.36 36.40 -17.79
C PHE A 155 12.70 35.13 -18.33
N THR A 156 11.72 34.60 -17.60
CA THR A 156 10.95 33.43 -18.02
C THR A 156 10.13 33.73 -19.30
N GLN A 157 9.59 34.94 -19.45
CA GLN A 157 8.91 35.32 -20.70
C GLN A 157 9.85 35.30 -21.90
N GLN A 158 11.05 35.87 -21.75
CA GLN A 158 12.04 35.89 -22.83
C GLN A 158 12.45 34.48 -23.24
N MET A 159 12.70 33.60 -22.27
CA MET A 159 13.07 32.20 -22.53
C MET A 159 11.93 31.43 -23.23
N LEU A 160 10.67 31.68 -22.86
CA LEU A 160 9.50 31.06 -23.52
C LEU A 160 9.31 31.56 -24.95
N ASP A 161 9.55 32.84 -25.20
CA ASP A 161 9.49 33.43 -26.54
C ASP A 161 10.60 32.89 -27.45
N GLU A 162 11.81 32.70 -26.92
CA GLU A 162 12.92 32.04 -27.64
C GLU A 162 12.55 30.60 -28.02
N ILE A 163 12.02 29.79 -27.09
CA ILE A 163 11.58 28.40 -27.36
C ILE A 163 10.46 28.34 -28.42
N ARG A 164 9.55 29.33 -28.43
CA ARG A 164 8.47 29.44 -29.43
C ARG A 164 9.01 29.76 -30.82
N GLN A 165 10.01 30.64 -30.91
CA GLN A 165 10.68 30.95 -32.18
C GLN A 165 11.46 29.75 -32.73
N GLU A 166 12.16 29.01 -31.88
CA GLU A 166 12.90 27.80 -32.28
C GLU A 166 11.99 26.65 -32.75
N ARG A 167 10.79 26.48 -32.15
CA ARG A 167 9.82 25.48 -32.61
C ARG A 167 9.06 25.87 -33.88
N GLY A 168 8.92 27.16 -34.16
CA GLY A 168 8.25 27.67 -35.37
C GLY A 168 9.09 27.58 -36.65
N THR A 169 10.38 27.23 -36.54
CA THR A 169 11.33 27.17 -37.66
C THR A 169 11.62 25.75 -38.18
N ALA A 170 10.90 24.73 -37.70
CA ALA A 170 11.09 23.33 -38.10
C ALA A 170 10.06 22.78 -39.11
N ASP A 171 9.26 23.62 -39.76
CA ASP A 171 8.38 23.24 -40.89
C ASP A 171 8.42 24.31 -41.99
N GLY A 172 9.58 24.40 -42.67
CA GLY A 172 9.80 25.20 -43.87
C GLY A 172 10.77 24.52 -44.82
#